data_AF-A0A3S5BYV8-F1
#
_entry.id   AF-A0A3S5BYV8-F1
#
_cell.length_a   1.000
_cell.length_b   1.000
_cell.length_c   1.000
_cell.angle_alpha   90.00
_cell.angle_beta   90.00
_cell.angle_gamma   90.00
#
_symmetry.space_group_name_H-M   'P 1'
#
loop_
_entity.id
_entity.type
_entity.pdbx_description
1 polymer ?
#
loop_
_entity_poly.entity_id
_entity_poly.type
_entity_poly.pdbx_seq_one_letter_code
_entity_poly.pdbx_strand_id
1 'polypeptide(L)'
;MRPSISSGKKYEKKADDGVNKEDKKGPISLEQLIALRKAEEAELNKPKFIPKAQRAIEAMKRREEEVRMQREKMNEGLKKQIEYLNKLNGINVLMDKYRDKTRKLDKSGDKQGLNVDRDKQREEEAVKERYLGQKILTKRRQRRLNERKFVFEWDASEDTSQDYNPLYKDKHQVQFFGRGHLGGIDIKVKISLFLLKIVYAIFYNFIQISLLIATNT
;
A
#
# COMPACT_ATOMS: atom_id res chain seq x y z
N MET A 1 -53.37 -57.95 49.69
CA MET A 1 -53.08 -59.40 49.54
C MET A 1 -51.61 -59.56 49.13
N ARG A 2 -50.81 -60.29 49.90
CA ARG A 2 -49.50 -60.81 49.47
C ARG A 2 -49.70 -62.04 48.58
N PRO A 3 -48.73 -62.33 47.70
CA PRO A 3 -48.19 -63.68 47.65
C PRO A 3 -46.66 -63.70 47.84
N SER A 4 -46.21 -64.68 48.60
CA SER A 4 -44.83 -65.08 48.86
C SER A 4 -44.47 -66.32 48.05
N ILE A 5 -43.28 -66.37 47.42
CA ILE A 5 -42.47 -67.56 47.06
C ILE A 5 -41.05 -66.99 46.78
N SER A 6 -40.02 -67.18 47.62
CA SER A 6 -39.25 -68.40 47.94
C SER A 6 -38.33 -68.89 46.80
N SER A 7 -37.03 -68.58 46.89
CA SER A 7 -35.95 -69.58 47.14
C SER A 7 -34.59 -69.00 46.73
N GLY A 8 -33.61 -69.11 47.64
CA GLY A 8 -32.27 -68.55 47.47
C GLY A 8 -31.37 -69.39 46.58
N LYS A 9 -30.20 -68.82 46.24
CA LYS A 9 -28.96 -69.57 46.01
C LYS A 9 -27.77 -68.69 46.38
N LYS A 10 -27.01 -69.21 47.34
CA LYS A 10 -25.71 -68.72 47.82
C LYS A 10 -24.60 -69.42 47.02
N TYR A 11 -23.57 -68.62 46.69
CA TYR A 11 -22.16 -68.91 46.38
C TYR A 11 -21.78 -70.00 45.37
N GLU A 12 -20.87 -69.62 44.46
CA GLU A 12 -19.59 -70.33 44.31
C GLU A 12 -18.53 -69.39 43.70
N LYS A 13 -17.49 -69.09 44.49
CA LYS A 13 -16.19 -68.60 44.00
C LYS A 13 -15.49 -69.82 43.41
N LYS A 14 -15.16 -69.79 42.12
CA LYS A 14 -14.14 -70.69 41.57
C LYS A 14 -12.80 -69.97 41.55
N ALA A 15 -11.89 -70.49 42.37
CA ALA A 15 -10.47 -70.32 42.19
C ALA A 15 -10.06 -71.07 40.91
N ASP A 16 -9.28 -70.42 40.07
CA ASP A 16 -8.56 -71.08 38.98
C ASP A 16 -7.17 -70.42 38.85
N ASP A 17 -6.20 -71.15 39.39
CA ASP A 17 -4.82 -71.35 38.99
C ASP A 17 -3.92 -70.13 38.65
N GLY A 18 -2.98 -69.91 39.57
CA GLY A 18 -1.84 -69.02 39.39
C GLY A 18 -0.87 -69.54 38.33
N VAL A 19 -0.63 -68.71 37.31
CA VAL A 19 0.51 -68.84 36.41
C VAL A 19 1.46 -67.68 36.67
N ASN A 20 2.61 -68.01 37.27
CA ASN A 20 3.77 -67.14 37.42
C ASN A 20 4.19 -66.59 36.04
N LYS A 21 4.19 -65.27 35.87
CA LYS A 21 4.90 -64.59 34.79
C LYS A 21 5.98 -63.72 35.41
N GLU A 22 7.21 -64.18 35.33
CA GLU A 22 8.39 -63.43 35.73
C GLU A 22 8.65 -62.27 34.75
N ASP A 23 8.75 -61.07 35.29
CA ASP A 23 9.08 -59.85 34.55
C ASP A 23 10.54 -59.87 34.08
N LYS A 24 10.76 -59.84 32.77
CA LYS A 24 12.07 -59.53 32.18
C LYS A 24 12.36 -58.05 32.39
N LYS A 25 13.21 -57.74 33.38
CA LYS A 25 13.68 -56.39 33.72
C LYS A 25 14.61 -55.84 32.64
N GLY A 26 14.05 -55.19 31.63
CA GLY A 26 14.74 -54.39 30.62
C GLY A 26 13.82 -53.30 30.06
N PRO A 27 14.35 -52.21 29.46
CA PRO A 27 13.51 -51.19 28.86
C PRO A 27 12.62 -51.80 27.76
N ILE A 28 11.33 -51.45 27.77
CA ILE A 28 10.35 -51.91 26.79
C ILE A 28 10.83 -51.61 25.36
N SER A 29 10.78 -52.62 24.51
CA SER A 29 11.21 -52.52 23.10
C SER A 29 10.21 -51.71 22.25
N LEU A 30 10.69 -51.02 21.20
CA LEU A 30 9.85 -50.20 20.31
C LEU A 30 8.69 -50.98 19.67
N GLU A 31 8.91 -52.26 19.36
CA GLU A 31 7.90 -53.15 18.80
C GLU A 31 6.79 -53.49 19.81
N GLN A 32 7.14 -53.61 21.09
CA GLN A 32 6.18 -53.82 22.17
C GLN A 32 5.33 -52.56 22.44
N LEU A 33 5.89 -51.35 22.30
CA LEU A 33 5.10 -50.10 22.38
C LEU A 33 4.11 -49.98 21.22
N ILE A 34 4.52 -50.39 20.02
CA ILE A 34 3.63 -50.41 18.85
C ILE A 34 2.54 -51.47 19.03
N ALA A 35 2.88 -52.64 19.56
CA ALA A 35 1.90 -53.68 19.88
C ALA A 35 0.92 -53.21 20.96
N LEU A 36 1.39 -52.51 21.99
CA LEU A 36 0.55 -51.94 23.06
C LEU A 36 -0.38 -50.86 22.52
N ARG A 37 0.12 -49.94 21.68
CA ARG A 37 -0.68 -48.89 21.03
C ARG A 37 -1.69 -49.46 20.04
N LYS A 38 -1.29 -50.46 19.23
CA LYS A 38 -2.20 -51.16 18.31
C LYS A 38 -3.27 -51.95 19.07
N ALA A 39 -2.91 -52.56 20.20
CA ALA A 39 -3.87 -53.22 21.08
C ALA A 39 -4.84 -52.19 21.67
N GLU A 40 -4.37 -51.04 22.15
CA GLU A 40 -5.21 -49.94 22.67
C GLU A 40 -6.13 -49.37 21.59
N GLU A 41 -5.61 -49.10 20.39
CA GLU A 41 -6.40 -48.66 19.22
C GLU A 41 -7.42 -49.74 18.79
N ALA A 42 -7.06 -51.02 18.87
CA ALA A 42 -7.99 -52.12 18.63
C ALA A 42 -9.06 -52.24 19.72
N GLU A 43 -8.72 -52.00 20.99
CA GLU A 43 -9.69 -51.91 22.09
C GLU A 43 -10.63 -50.70 21.93
N LEU A 44 -10.14 -49.58 21.39
CA LEU A 44 -10.96 -48.41 21.07
C LEU A 44 -11.85 -48.62 19.82
N ASN A 45 -11.37 -49.40 18.85
CA ASN A 45 -12.14 -49.75 17.65
C ASN A 45 -13.23 -50.79 17.93
N LYS A 46 -13.15 -51.53 19.04
CA LYS A 46 -14.27 -52.38 19.48
C LYS A 46 -15.44 -51.48 19.88
N PRO A 47 -16.65 -51.69 19.32
CA PRO A 47 -17.80 -50.85 19.62
C PRO A 47 -18.19 -50.96 21.10
N LYS A 48 -17.97 -49.88 21.86
CA LYS A 48 -18.34 -49.81 23.27
C LYS A 48 -19.84 -49.55 23.41
N PHE A 49 -20.54 -50.40 24.16
CA PHE A 49 -21.95 -50.20 24.44
C PHE A 49 -22.15 -48.98 25.36
N ILE A 50 -22.70 -47.90 24.81
CA ILE A 50 -23.08 -46.71 25.57
C ILE A 50 -24.57 -46.81 25.94
N PRO A 51 -24.95 -46.73 27.24
CA PRO A 51 -26.34 -46.71 27.69
C PRO A 51 -27.14 -45.57 27.06
N LYS A 52 -28.47 -45.75 26.94
CA LYS A 52 -29.37 -44.78 26.29
C LYS A 52 -29.27 -43.36 26.87
N ALA A 53 -29.22 -43.23 28.20
CA ALA A 53 -29.10 -41.93 28.88
C ALA A 53 -27.78 -41.22 28.55
N GLN A 54 -26.66 -41.95 28.58
CA GLN A 54 -25.34 -41.41 28.26
C GLN A 54 -25.22 -41.03 26.78
N ARG A 55 -25.86 -41.80 25.90
CA ARG A 55 -25.94 -41.48 24.46
C ARG A 55 -26.74 -40.19 24.20
N ALA A 56 -27.80 -39.93 24.97
CA ALA A 56 -28.58 -38.70 24.86
C ALA A 56 -27.78 -37.46 25.32
N ILE A 57 -27.00 -37.59 26.41
CA ILE A 57 -26.10 -36.52 26.89
C ILE A 57 -25.02 -36.21 25.84
N GLU A 58 -24.39 -37.23 25.27
CA GLU A 58 -23.38 -37.06 24.22
C GLU A 58 -23.95 -36.41 22.95
N ALA A 59 -25.18 -36.77 22.57
CA ALA A 59 -25.88 -36.15 21.44
C ALA A 59 -26.16 -34.66 21.69
N MET A 60 -26.57 -34.28 22.90
CA MET A 60 -26.78 -32.88 23.27
C MET A 60 -25.47 -32.09 23.26
N LYS A 61 -24.39 -32.66 23.82
CA LYS A 61 -23.06 -32.04 23.83
C LYS A 61 -22.54 -31.78 22.41
N ARG A 62 -22.66 -32.76 21.51
CA ARG A 62 -22.29 -32.56 20.10
C ARG A 62 -23.10 -31.44 19.44
N ARG A 63 -24.40 -31.38 19.71
CA ARG A 63 -25.26 -30.31 19.20
C ARG A 63 -24.86 -28.94 19.74
N GLU A 64 -24.50 -28.85 21.02
CA GLU A 64 -23.99 -27.61 21.62
C GLU A 64 -22.66 -27.18 21.01
N GLU A 65 -21.74 -28.13 20.79
CA GLU A 65 -20.46 -27.90 20.11
C GLU A 65 -20.68 -27.42 18.66
N GLU A 66 -21.57 -28.06 17.90
CA GLU A 66 -21.92 -27.64 16.54
C GLU A 66 -22.51 -26.22 16.51
N VAL A 67 -23.43 -25.89 17.42
CA VAL A 67 -24.00 -24.53 17.55
C VAL A 67 -22.92 -23.52 17.93
N ARG A 68 -21.99 -23.88 18.82
CA ARG A 68 -20.86 -23.01 19.21
C ARG A 68 -19.95 -22.75 18.02
N MET A 69 -19.54 -23.79 17.29
CA MET A 69 -18.71 -23.68 16.09
C MET A 69 -19.40 -22.83 15.01
N GLN A 70 -20.72 -22.96 14.85
CA GLN A 70 -21.48 -22.14 13.90
C GLN A 70 -21.49 -20.66 14.31
N ARG A 71 -21.69 -20.36 15.60
CA ARG A 71 -21.62 -18.98 16.12
C ARG A 71 -20.23 -18.38 16.00
N GLU A 72 -19.19 -19.16 16.27
CA GLU A 72 -17.79 -18.74 16.12
C GLU A 72 -17.49 -18.38 14.65
N LYS A 73 -17.88 -19.24 13.69
CA LYS A 73 -17.75 -18.93 12.26
C LYS A 73 -18.49 -17.66 11.85
N MET A 74 -19.70 -17.44 12.36
CA MET A 74 -20.47 -16.21 12.09
C MET A 74 -19.76 -14.97 12.67
N ASN A 75 -19.27 -15.06 13.92
CA ASN A 75 -18.55 -13.97 14.57
C ASN A 75 -17.22 -13.65 13.86
N GLU A 76 -16.49 -14.66 13.38
CA GLU A 76 -15.29 -14.47 12.58
C GLU A 76 -15.60 -13.76 11.24
N GLY A 77 -16.71 -14.12 10.59
CA GLY A 77 -17.17 -13.44 9.37
C GLY A 77 -17.46 -11.96 9.62
N LEU A 78 -18.22 -11.66 10.67
CA LEU A 78 -18.51 -10.28 11.10
C LEU A 78 -17.23 -9.51 11.44
N LYS A 79 -16.29 -10.12 12.18
CA LYS A 79 -15.02 -9.49 12.54
C LYS A 79 -14.19 -9.13 11.31
N LYS A 80 -14.08 -10.04 10.33
CA LYS A 80 -13.39 -9.78 9.05
C LYS A 80 -14.05 -8.64 8.27
N GLN A 81 -15.38 -8.58 8.26
CA GLN A 81 -16.11 -7.51 7.59
C GLN A 81 -15.91 -6.15 8.28
N ILE A 82 -15.92 -6.10 9.62
CA ILE A 82 -15.64 -4.89 10.39
C ILE A 82 -14.20 -4.40 10.13
N GLU A 83 -13.23 -5.31 10.11
CA GLU A 83 -11.82 -4.98 9.81
C GLU A 83 -11.65 -4.41 8.39
N TYR A 84 -12.30 -5.02 7.40
CA TYR A 84 -12.30 -4.54 6.03
C TYR A 84 -12.90 -3.13 5.92
N LEU A 85 -14.06 -2.90 6.54
CA LEU A 85 -14.72 -1.59 6.55
C LEU A 85 -13.89 -0.53 7.28
N ASN A 86 -13.25 -0.87 8.40
CA ASN A 86 -12.35 0.05 9.10
C ASN A 86 -11.10 0.38 8.28
N LYS A 87 -10.55 -0.58 7.53
CA LYS A 87 -9.44 -0.35 6.61
C LYS A 87 -9.85 0.59 5.47
N LEU A 88 -11.02 0.38 4.88
CA LEU A 88 -11.58 1.28 3.86
C LEU A 88 -11.88 2.67 4.43
N ASN A 89 -12.47 2.78 5.62
CA ASN A 89 -12.72 4.07 6.26
C ASN A 89 -11.41 4.79 6.57
N GLY A 90 -10.37 4.09 7.00
CA GLY A 90 -9.02 4.64 7.13
C GLY A 90 -8.48 5.19 5.81
N ILE A 91 -8.67 4.45 4.71
CA ILE A 91 -8.29 4.89 3.35
C ILE A 91 -9.14 6.10 2.91
N ASN A 92 -10.44 6.11 3.17
CA ASN A 92 -11.34 7.22 2.81
C ASN A 92 -10.99 8.50 3.58
N VAL A 93 -10.71 8.40 4.88
CA VAL A 93 -10.26 9.54 5.70
C VAL A 93 -8.88 10.04 5.25
N LEU A 94 -7.98 9.12 4.90
CA LEU A 94 -6.68 9.45 4.32
C LEU A 94 -6.84 10.15 2.97
N MET A 95 -7.71 9.64 2.10
CA MET A 95 -8.01 10.21 0.79
C MET A 95 -8.68 11.58 0.88
N ASP A 96 -9.61 11.79 1.81
CA ASP A 96 -10.21 13.10 2.05
C ASP A 96 -9.17 14.10 2.57
N LYS A 97 -8.27 13.66 3.45
CA LYS A 97 -7.14 14.49 3.93
C LYS A 97 -6.18 14.87 2.80
N TYR A 98 -5.86 13.93 1.90
CA TYR A 98 -5.07 14.22 0.70
C TYR A 98 -5.82 15.14 -0.26
N ARG A 99 -7.12 14.94 -0.45
CA ARG A 99 -7.96 15.75 -1.34
C ARG A 99 -8.07 17.19 -0.86
N ASP A 100 -8.23 17.43 0.44
CA ASP A 100 -8.25 18.78 1.01
C ASP A 100 -6.88 19.46 0.97
N LYS A 101 -5.79 18.70 1.13
CA LYS A 101 -4.43 19.21 0.91
C LYS A 101 -4.21 19.61 -0.55
N THR A 102 -4.67 18.79 -1.50
CA THR A 102 -4.56 19.05 -2.94
C THR A 102 -5.39 20.28 -3.35
N ARG A 103 -6.64 20.38 -2.87
CA ARG A 103 -7.49 21.56 -3.10
C ARG A 103 -6.89 22.85 -2.56
N LYS A 104 -6.18 22.81 -1.43
CA LYS A 104 -5.45 23.98 -0.90
C LYS A 104 -4.26 24.34 -1.78
N LEU A 105 -3.53 23.34 -2.28
CA LEU A 105 -2.40 23.51 -3.19
C LEU A 105 -2.83 24.10 -4.55
N ASP A 106 -3.98 23.69 -5.09
CA ASP A 106 -4.51 24.22 -6.35
C ASP A 106 -4.98 25.68 -6.23
N LYS A 107 -5.32 26.13 -5.01
CA LYS A 107 -5.85 27.46 -4.72
C LYS A 107 -4.77 28.50 -4.42
N SER A 108 -3.63 28.07 -3.88
CA SER A 108 -2.37 28.84 -3.92
C SER A 108 -1.78 28.64 -5.32
N GLY A 109 -1.87 29.62 -6.23
CA GLY A 109 -1.46 29.47 -7.63
C GLY A 109 0.03 29.18 -7.87
N ASP A 110 0.52 28.02 -7.43
CA ASP A 110 1.90 27.53 -7.46
C ASP A 110 2.25 26.94 -8.84
N LYS A 111 1.86 27.68 -9.89
CA LYS A 111 2.27 27.37 -11.27
C LYS A 111 3.80 27.40 -11.45
N GLN A 112 4.51 28.06 -10.53
CA GLN A 112 5.97 28.04 -10.49
C GLN A 112 6.50 26.67 -10.06
N GLY A 113 5.95 26.05 -9.01
CA GLY A 113 6.37 24.71 -8.56
C GLY A 113 6.21 23.64 -9.65
N LEU A 114 5.08 23.66 -10.36
CA LEU A 114 4.84 22.74 -11.49
C LEU A 114 5.81 22.92 -12.67
N ASN A 115 6.35 24.13 -12.88
CA ASN A 115 7.40 24.33 -13.88
C ASN A 115 8.73 23.79 -13.41
N VAL A 116 9.09 24.00 -12.14
CA VAL A 116 10.33 23.48 -11.56
C VAL A 116 10.35 21.95 -11.61
N ASP A 117 9.24 21.28 -11.31
CA ASP A 117 9.17 19.82 -11.37
C ASP A 117 9.34 19.29 -12.81
N ARG A 118 8.74 19.96 -13.81
CA ARG A 118 8.92 19.59 -15.23
C ARG A 118 10.34 19.83 -15.72
N ASP A 119 10.93 20.96 -15.34
CA ASP A 119 12.30 21.31 -15.71
C ASP A 119 13.28 20.30 -15.05
N LYS A 120 13.03 19.90 -13.80
CA LYS A 120 13.80 18.85 -13.11
C LYS A 120 13.67 17.47 -13.77
N GLN A 121 12.47 17.08 -14.20
CA GLN A 121 12.28 15.83 -14.95
C GLN A 121 13.07 15.81 -16.26
N ARG A 122 13.07 16.92 -17.00
CA ARG A 122 13.87 17.07 -18.24
C ARG A 122 15.37 17.03 -17.98
N GLU A 123 15.84 17.62 -16.89
CA GLU A 123 17.24 17.53 -16.46
C GLU A 123 17.63 16.08 -16.18
N GLU A 124 16.82 15.37 -15.39
CA GLU A 124 17.06 13.95 -15.09
C GLU A 124 17.05 13.09 -16.36
N GLU A 125 16.15 13.36 -17.30
CA GLU A 125 16.12 12.69 -18.61
C GLU A 125 17.41 12.95 -19.39
N ALA A 126 17.88 14.19 -19.45
CA ALA A 126 19.14 14.53 -20.13
C ALA A 126 20.34 13.83 -19.49
N VAL A 127 20.39 13.74 -18.16
CA VAL A 127 21.42 12.99 -17.42
C VAL A 127 21.31 11.49 -17.72
N LYS A 128 20.10 10.92 -17.64
CA LYS A 128 19.85 9.50 -17.95
C LYS A 128 20.28 9.19 -19.37
N GLU A 129 19.94 10.02 -20.34
CA GLU A 129 20.32 9.85 -21.75
C GLU A 129 21.84 9.90 -21.95
N ARG A 130 22.53 10.85 -21.32
CA ARG A 130 23.98 11.03 -21.44
C ARG A 130 24.76 9.83 -20.91
N TYR A 131 24.33 9.23 -19.80
CA TYR A 131 25.07 8.18 -19.11
C TYR A 131 24.55 6.76 -19.37
N LEU A 132 23.25 6.56 -19.57
CA LEU A 132 22.67 5.26 -19.90
C LEU A 132 22.57 5.03 -21.42
N GLY A 133 22.84 6.05 -22.24
CA GLY A 133 22.94 5.91 -23.70
C GLY A 133 21.64 5.52 -24.41
N GLN A 134 20.50 5.61 -23.74
CA GLN A 134 19.19 5.18 -24.27
C GLN A 134 18.58 6.14 -25.30
N LYS A 135 19.27 7.22 -25.69
CA LYS A 135 18.81 8.10 -26.76
C LYS A 135 19.29 7.56 -28.10
N ILE A 136 18.49 6.67 -28.68
CA ILE A 136 18.52 6.40 -30.12
C ILE A 136 18.34 7.77 -30.77
N LEU A 137 19.37 8.27 -31.45
CA LEU A 137 19.29 9.50 -32.25
C LEU A 137 18.15 9.32 -33.25
N THR A 138 16.96 9.78 -32.89
CA THR A 138 15.83 9.83 -33.81
C THR A 138 16.26 10.81 -34.87
N LYS A 139 16.55 10.27 -36.06
CA LYS A 139 16.85 11.07 -37.25
C LYS A 139 15.83 12.19 -37.33
N ARG A 140 16.28 13.42 -37.56
CA ARG A 140 15.41 14.60 -37.72
C ARG A 140 14.17 14.17 -38.47
N ARG A 141 12.99 14.40 -37.89
CA ARG A 141 11.72 14.03 -38.50
C ARG A 141 11.74 14.58 -39.92
N GLN A 142 11.87 13.71 -40.92
CA GLN A 142 11.90 14.15 -42.31
C GLN A 142 10.57 14.83 -42.55
N ARG A 143 10.62 16.12 -42.95
CA ARG A 143 9.42 16.90 -43.24
C ARG A 143 8.58 16.08 -44.19
N ARG A 144 7.39 15.67 -43.73
CA ARG A 144 6.46 14.92 -44.58
C ARG A 144 6.19 15.82 -45.77
N LEU A 145 6.58 15.40 -46.96
CA LEU A 145 6.20 16.09 -48.19
C LEU A 145 4.70 15.85 -48.34
N ASN A 146 3.87 16.69 -47.72
CA ASN A 146 2.46 16.72 -48.04
C ASN A 146 2.41 17.11 -49.52
N GLU A 147 1.95 16.21 -50.38
CA GLU A 147 2.19 16.21 -51.84
C GLU A 147 1.66 17.45 -52.60
N ARG A 148 1.22 18.53 -51.94
CA ARG A 148 0.85 19.80 -52.58
C ARG A 148 0.80 21.05 -51.68
N LYS A 149 1.24 21.02 -50.41
CA LYS A 149 1.22 22.23 -49.57
C LYS A 149 2.59 22.49 -48.96
N PHE A 150 3.30 23.47 -49.53
CA PHE A 150 4.52 24.02 -48.95
C PHE A 150 4.16 24.74 -47.64
N VAL A 151 4.68 24.23 -46.52
CA VAL A 151 4.61 24.90 -45.22
C VAL A 151 5.87 25.74 -45.10
N PHE A 152 5.71 27.07 -45.23
CA PHE A 152 6.79 28.05 -45.10
C PHE A 152 7.07 28.43 -43.64
N GLU A 153 6.25 27.95 -42.69
CA GLU A 153 6.43 28.18 -41.26
C GLU A 153 7.39 27.16 -40.64
N TRP A 154 8.11 27.58 -39.61
CA TRP A 154 8.89 26.69 -38.76
C TRP A 154 7.95 25.95 -37.80
N ASP A 155 8.18 24.65 -37.63
CA ASP A 155 7.46 23.88 -36.62
C ASP A 155 7.98 24.24 -35.23
N ALA A 156 7.08 24.46 -34.26
CA ALA A 156 7.45 24.76 -32.88
C ALA A 156 8.21 23.59 -32.21
N SER A 157 8.08 22.37 -32.74
CA SER A 157 8.88 21.23 -32.27
C SER A 157 10.37 21.31 -32.66
N GLU A 158 10.72 22.18 -33.61
CA GLU A 158 12.09 22.47 -34.02
C GLU A 158 12.75 23.60 -33.16
N ASP A 159 12.04 24.16 -32.16
CA ASP A 159 12.56 25.20 -31.26
C ASP A 159 13.53 24.63 -30.22
N THR A 160 14.79 25.07 -30.26
CA THR A 160 15.85 24.66 -29.33
C THR A 160 16.11 25.67 -28.20
N SER A 161 15.31 26.73 -28.09
CA SER A 161 15.52 27.79 -27.10
C SER A 161 15.05 27.41 -25.68
N GLN A 162 14.22 26.36 -25.55
CA GLN A 162 13.68 25.93 -24.27
C GLN A 162 14.71 25.10 -23.49
N ASP A 163 15.22 25.67 -22.39
CA ASP A 163 16.16 25.00 -21.49
C ASP A 163 15.48 24.62 -20.17
N TYR A 164 15.95 23.54 -19.54
CA TYR A 164 15.55 23.12 -18.20
C TYR A 164 16.29 23.90 -17.12
N ASN A 165 17.52 24.35 -17.39
CA ASN A 165 18.31 25.03 -16.39
C ASN A 165 17.95 26.54 -16.34
N PRO A 166 17.59 27.08 -15.15
CA PRO A 166 17.19 28.47 -14.99
C PRO A 166 18.25 29.47 -15.44
N LEU A 167 19.55 29.14 -15.33
CA LEU A 167 20.65 30.00 -15.78
C LEU A 167 20.62 30.26 -17.30
N TYR A 168 20.13 29.29 -18.06
CA TYR A 168 20.02 29.38 -19.52
C TYR A 168 18.62 29.79 -20.00
N LYS A 169 17.62 29.69 -19.12
CA LYS A 169 16.28 30.24 -19.33
C LYS A 169 16.30 31.76 -19.17
N ASP A 170 16.83 32.24 -18.05
CA ASP A 170 16.96 33.67 -17.72
C ASP A 170 18.40 34.15 -17.97
N LYS A 171 18.86 33.99 -19.21
CA LYS A 171 20.21 34.44 -19.62
C LYS A 171 20.37 35.93 -19.35
N HIS A 172 21.47 36.28 -18.68
CA HIS A 172 21.84 37.67 -18.49
C HIS A 172 22.04 38.35 -19.85
N GLN A 173 21.23 39.38 -20.12
CA GLN A 173 21.36 40.17 -21.33
C GLN A 173 22.53 41.13 -21.19
N VAL A 174 23.37 41.23 -22.22
CA VAL A 174 24.55 42.09 -22.22
C VAL A 174 24.15 43.54 -21.98
N GLN A 175 24.63 44.11 -20.87
CA GLN A 175 24.43 45.51 -20.53
C GLN A 175 25.59 46.34 -21.11
N PHE A 176 25.35 47.08 -22.19
CA PHE A 176 26.37 47.93 -22.83
C PHE A 176 26.61 49.26 -22.11
N PHE A 177 26.53 49.27 -20.76
CA PHE A 177 26.74 50.45 -19.91
C PHE A 177 26.08 51.74 -20.43
N GLY A 178 24.85 51.63 -20.94
CA GLY A 178 24.04 52.74 -21.45
C GLY A 178 24.48 53.35 -22.79
N ARG A 179 25.52 52.83 -23.44
CA ARG A 179 26.06 53.38 -24.70
C ARG A 179 25.75 52.54 -25.94
N GLY A 180 25.60 51.23 -25.77
CA GLY A 180 25.26 50.29 -26.86
C GLY A 180 23.81 49.80 -26.79
N HIS A 181 23.22 49.54 -27.95
CA HIS A 181 21.86 49.01 -28.06
C HIS A 181 21.84 47.82 -29.01
N LEU A 182 21.06 46.78 -28.69
CA LEU A 182 20.83 45.65 -29.60
C LEU A 182 20.20 46.12 -30.92
N GLY A 183 20.71 45.66 -32.07
CA GLY A 183 20.14 45.99 -33.37
C GLY A 183 18.67 45.55 -33.50
N GLY A 184 17.88 46.27 -34.31
CA GLY A 184 16.50 45.88 -34.66
C GLY A 184 15.42 46.13 -33.59
N ILE A 185 15.80 46.49 -32.36
CA ILE A 185 14.85 46.79 -31.28
C ILE A 185 14.87 48.30 -30.99
N ASP A 186 13.71 48.94 -31.07
CA ASP A 186 13.53 50.37 -30.81
C ASP A 186 14.13 50.78 -29.45
N ILE A 187 14.96 51.82 -29.50
CA ILE A 187 15.67 52.40 -28.36
C ILE A 187 14.67 52.90 -27.31
N LYS A 188 13.55 53.51 -27.73
CA LYS A 188 12.52 54.03 -26.82
C LYS A 188 11.85 52.91 -26.03
N VAL A 189 11.57 51.78 -26.67
CA VAL A 189 10.97 50.60 -26.04
C VAL A 189 11.93 50.03 -24.99
N LYS A 190 13.23 49.94 -25.29
CA LYS A 190 14.23 49.48 -24.30
C LYS A 190 14.33 50.39 -23.09
N ILE A 191 14.45 51.70 -23.33
CA ILE A 191 14.56 52.70 -22.25
C ILE A 191 13.29 52.69 -21.40
N SER A 192 12.12 52.63 -22.03
CA SER A 192 10.84 52.53 -21.33
C SER A 192 10.75 51.27 -20.45
N LEU A 193 11.10 50.11 -20.99
CA LEU A 193 11.13 48.85 -20.22
C LEU A 193 12.15 48.89 -19.07
N PHE A 194 13.30 49.53 -19.29
CA PHE A 194 14.32 49.69 -18.26
C PHE A 194 13.83 50.59 -17.11
N LEU A 195 13.24 51.75 -17.44
CA LEU A 195 12.65 52.65 -16.45
C LEU A 195 11.49 51.99 -15.70
N LEU A 196 10.64 51.24 -16.40
CA LEU A 196 9.53 50.51 -15.78
C LEU A 196 10.04 49.46 -14.78
N LYS A 197 11.10 48.72 -15.11
CA LYS A 197 11.74 47.77 -14.20
C LYS A 197 12.30 48.45 -12.95
N ILE A 198 12.93 49.62 -13.11
CA ILE A 198 13.46 50.40 -11.97
C ILE A 198 12.32 50.90 -11.08
N VAL A 199 11.29 51.52 -11.65
CA VAL A 199 10.14 52.04 -10.91
C VAL A 199 9.43 50.91 -10.17
N TYR A 200 9.23 49.76 -10.83
CA TYR A 200 8.62 48.58 -10.21
C TYR A 200 9.46 48.04 -9.05
N ALA A 201 10.79 47.96 -9.19
CA ALA A 201 11.67 47.50 -8.13
C ALA A 201 11.67 48.44 -6.91
N ILE A 202 11.65 49.76 -7.14
CA ILE A 202 11.54 50.76 -6.06
C ILE A 202 10.21 50.60 -5.33
N PHE A 203 9.11 50.49 -6.08
CA PHE A 203 7.77 50.35 -5.52
C PHE A 203 7.60 49.03 -4.75
N TYR A 204 8.14 47.92 -5.28
CA TYR A 204 8.13 46.62 -4.63
C TYR A 204 8.94 46.62 -3.32
N ASN A 205 10.15 47.20 -3.34
CA ASN A 205 10.96 47.36 -2.12
C ASN A 205 10.28 48.27 -1.09
N PHE A 206 9.63 49.35 -1.52
CA PHE A 206 8.87 50.23 -0.63
C PHE A 206 7.72 49.51 0.05
N ILE A 207 6.96 48.70 -0.69
CA ILE A 207 5.89 47.87 -0.14
C ILE A 207 6.44 46.84 0.84
N GLN A 208 7.51 46.11 0.48
CA GLN A 208 8.12 45.10 1.36
C GLN A 208 8.63 45.70 2.67
N ILE A 209 9.29 46.86 2.61
CA ILE A 209 9.77 47.57 3.81
C ILE A 209 8.59 48.01 4.68
N SER A 210 7.54 48.57 4.07
CA SER A 210 6.32 48.97 4.79
C SER A 210 5.64 47.78 5.47
N LEU A 211 5.55 46.64 4.77
CA LEU A 211 4.97 45.40 5.32
C LEU A 211 5.81 44.86 6.48
N LEU A 212 7.14 44.88 6.36
CA LEU A 212 8.08 44.40 7.38
C LEU A 212 8.01 45.25 8.67
N ILE A 213 7.85 46.57 8.52
CA ILE A 213 7.65 47.49 9.66
C ILE A 213 6.32 47.16 10.34
N ALA A 214 5.24 46.99 9.58
CA ALA A 214 3.91 46.69 10.11
C ALA A 214 3.81 45.31 10.81
N THR A 215 4.67 44.34 10.46
CA THR A 215 4.72 43.02 11.13
C THR A 215 5.58 42.97 12.39
N ASN A 216 6.47 43.96 12.59
CA ASN A 216 7.37 44.01 13.76
C ASN A 216 6.88 44.96 14.88
N THR A 217 5.83 45.74 14.62
CA THR A 217 5.06 46.50 15.63
C THR A 217 3.87 45.71 16.11
#